data_AF-A0A6G1RVZ5-F1
#
_entry.id   AF-A0A6G1RVZ5-F1
#
_cell.length_a   1.000
_cell.length_b   1.000
_cell.length_c   1.000
_cell.angle_alpha   90.00
_cell.angle_beta   90.00
_cell.angle_gamma   90.00
#
_symmetry.space_group_name_H-M   'P 1'
#
loop_
_entity.id
_entity.type
_entity.pdbx_description
1 polymer ?
#
loop_
_entity_poly.entity_id
_entity_poly.type
_entity_poly.pdbx_seq_one_letter_code
_entity_poly.pdbx_strand_id
1 'polypeptide(L)'
;TGGWLFPSFQMCGVMVSGSDESTPSVIYHCVLRGLERLLLSEQLSRLDSESLVKLSVDRVNVQSPHRAMAALGLMLTCMYTGKEKISPSRATDGNPAAPDSESVIVAMERVSVLFDRIRKGFPFEARVVARILPQFLDDFFPPQDVMNKVIGEFLSNQQPYPQFMATVVYKVFQTLHSTGQSSMVRDWVMLSLSNFTQRTPVAMAMWSLSCFFVSASTSQWISAILPHIISRMGKSEQVDVNIFCLVAIDFYRHQIDEELDRRAFQSVFEVVASPGSPYHHLLTCLQNVHKVTAC
;
A
#
# COMPACT_ATOMS: atom_id res chain seq x y z
N THR A 1 -6.02 32.78 -28.25
CA THR A 1 -6.14 31.64 -29.18
C THR A 1 -6.77 30.38 -28.56
N GLY A 2 -7.59 30.48 -27.50
CA GLY A 2 -8.12 29.31 -26.75
C GLY A 2 -9.54 28.83 -27.09
N GLY A 3 -10.20 29.35 -28.12
CA GLY A 3 -11.63 29.12 -28.36
C GLY A 3 -12.03 27.74 -28.89
N TRP A 4 -11.14 27.03 -29.58
CA TRP A 4 -11.45 25.74 -30.23
C TRP A 4 -11.20 24.49 -29.37
N LEU A 5 -10.42 24.65 -28.28
CA LEU A 5 -10.09 23.55 -27.37
C LEU A 5 -11.26 23.23 -26.43
N PHE A 6 -12.05 24.23 -26.04
CA PHE A 6 -13.11 24.08 -25.04
C PHE A 6 -14.26 23.14 -25.48
N PRO A 7 -14.82 23.26 -26.71
CA PRO A 7 -15.86 22.33 -27.19
C PRO A 7 -15.31 20.91 -27.37
N SER A 8 -14.04 20.80 -27.75
CA SER A 8 -13.36 19.52 -27.97
C SER A 8 -13.16 18.76 -26.65
N PHE A 9 -12.77 19.46 -25.57
CA PHE A 9 -12.57 18.86 -24.25
C PHE A 9 -13.87 18.31 -23.65
N GLN A 10 -14.96 19.08 -23.71
CA GLN A 10 -16.26 18.62 -23.22
C GLN A 10 -16.78 17.40 -23.99
N MET A 11 -16.57 17.37 -25.32
CA MET A 11 -16.91 16.22 -26.15
C MET A 11 -16.09 14.97 -25.76
N CYS A 12 -14.80 15.12 -25.50
CA CYS A 12 -13.95 14.04 -25.01
C CYS A 12 -14.45 13.49 -23.66
N GLY A 13 -14.88 14.37 -22.75
CA GLY A 13 -15.47 13.98 -21.46
C GLY A 13 -16.73 13.13 -21.62
N VAL A 14 -17.62 13.50 -22.56
CA VAL A 14 -18.83 12.73 -22.87
C VAL A 14 -18.48 11.35 -23.47
N MET A 15 -17.55 11.29 -24.42
CA MET A 15 -17.09 10.03 -25.02
C MET A 15 -16.48 9.09 -23.99
N VAL A 16 -15.61 9.60 -23.11
CA VAL A 16 -14.97 8.79 -22.05
C VAL A 16 -15.98 8.36 -20.97
N SER A 17 -17.05 9.14 -20.76
CA SER A 17 -18.11 8.80 -19.81
C SER A 17 -19.13 7.79 -20.35
N GLY A 18 -19.11 7.54 -21.67
CA GLY A 18 -20.00 6.60 -22.34
C GLY A 18 -19.87 5.16 -21.84
N SER A 19 -20.93 4.37 -22.05
CA SER A 19 -20.95 2.94 -21.76
C SER A 19 -20.01 2.16 -22.69
N ASP A 20 -19.84 0.86 -22.41
CA ASP A 20 -19.03 -0.01 -23.25
C ASP A 20 -19.60 -0.16 -24.67
N GLU A 21 -20.92 -0.03 -24.80
CA GLU A 21 -21.65 -0.10 -26.06
C GLU A 21 -21.62 1.23 -26.84
N SER A 22 -21.72 2.37 -26.15
CA SER A 22 -21.84 3.68 -26.83
C SER A 22 -20.52 4.21 -27.37
N THR A 23 -19.40 3.84 -26.74
CA THR A 23 -18.07 4.29 -27.16
C THR A 23 -17.18 3.08 -27.38
N PRO A 24 -16.75 2.76 -28.63
CA PRO A 24 -15.81 1.68 -28.89
C PRO A 24 -14.50 1.82 -28.09
N SER A 25 -13.93 0.69 -27.64
CA SER A 25 -12.70 0.69 -26.83
C SER A 25 -11.53 1.42 -27.49
N VAL A 26 -11.35 1.28 -28.81
CA VAL A 26 -10.30 2.00 -29.56
C VAL A 26 -10.45 3.51 -29.43
N ILE A 27 -11.68 4.02 -29.56
CA ILE A 27 -11.97 5.46 -29.42
C ILE A 27 -11.74 5.90 -27.98
N TYR A 28 -12.22 5.15 -27.00
CA TYR A 28 -12.01 5.42 -25.58
C TYR A 28 -10.51 5.57 -25.26
N HIS A 29 -9.68 4.60 -25.66
CA HIS A 29 -8.25 4.63 -25.41
C HIS A 29 -7.53 5.75 -26.15
N CYS A 30 -7.92 6.02 -27.40
CA CYS A 30 -7.35 7.12 -28.19
C CYS A 30 -7.63 8.48 -27.55
N VAL A 31 -8.88 8.73 -27.14
CA VAL A 31 -9.29 9.96 -26.47
C VAL A 31 -8.55 10.11 -25.14
N LEU A 32 -8.52 9.05 -24.33
CA LEU A 32 -7.90 9.11 -23.00
C LEU A 32 -6.39 9.36 -23.06
N ARG A 33 -5.69 8.74 -24.02
CA ARG A 33 -4.26 9.04 -24.30
C ARG A 33 -4.05 10.46 -24.85
N GLY A 34 -4.97 10.96 -25.67
CA GLY A 34 -4.94 12.34 -26.15
C GLY A 34 -5.06 13.35 -25.00
N LEU A 35 -6.00 13.12 -24.08
CA LEU A 35 -6.17 13.94 -22.88
C LEU A 35 -4.95 13.90 -21.96
N GLU A 36 -4.34 12.73 -21.79
CA GLU A 36 -3.10 12.57 -21.02
C GLU A 36 -1.95 13.42 -21.61
N ARG A 37 -1.78 13.41 -22.94
CA ARG A 37 -0.79 14.26 -23.63
C ARG A 37 -1.10 15.75 -23.53
N LEU A 38 -2.36 16.13 -23.64
CA LEU A 38 -2.78 17.53 -23.46
C LEU A 38 -2.47 18.02 -22.04
N LEU A 39 -2.71 17.20 -21.03
CA LEU A 39 -2.35 17.51 -19.65
C LEU A 39 -0.83 17.74 -19.48
N LEU A 40 -0.02 16.84 -20.03
CA LEU A 40 1.46 16.94 -20.00
C LEU A 40 2.00 18.13 -20.79
N SER A 41 1.26 18.64 -21.78
CA SER A 41 1.66 19.81 -22.57
C SER A 41 1.51 21.14 -21.82
N GLU A 42 0.89 21.13 -20.64
CA GLU A 42 0.58 22.31 -19.82
C GLU A 42 -0.30 23.37 -20.50
N GLN A 43 -0.91 23.05 -21.63
CA GLN A 43 -1.78 23.97 -22.38
C GLN A 43 -3.23 24.03 -21.86
N LEU A 44 -3.59 23.14 -20.93
CA LEU A 44 -4.93 23.10 -20.33
C LEU A 44 -5.11 24.20 -19.28
N SER A 45 -6.31 24.77 -19.24
CA SER A 45 -6.69 25.67 -18.15
C SER A 45 -6.75 24.91 -16.83
N ARG A 46 -6.71 25.64 -15.70
CA ARG A 46 -6.85 25.04 -14.36
C ARG A 46 -8.19 24.31 -14.19
N LEU A 47 -9.29 24.90 -14.67
CA LEU A 47 -10.63 24.32 -14.59
C LEU A 47 -10.76 23.02 -15.40
N ASP A 48 -10.15 22.98 -16.60
CA ASP A 48 -10.14 21.77 -17.43
C ASP A 48 -9.27 20.68 -16.78
N SER A 49 -8.16 21.06 -16.15
CA SER A 49 -7.29 20.13 -15.42
C SER A 49 -8.03 19.50 -14.22
N GLU A 50 -8.75 20.30 -13.43
CA GLU A 50 -9.56 19.82 -12.31
C GLU A 50 -10.70 18.90 -12.79
N SER A 51 -11.35 19.26 -13.90
CA SER A 51 -12.38 18.42 -14.54
C SER A 51 -11.82 17.08 -15.03
N LEU A 52 -10.60 17.09 -15.58
CA LEU A 52 -9.92 15.88 -16.04
C LEU A 52 -9.54 14.95 -14.89
N VAL A 53 -9.13 15.53 -13.75
CA VAL A 53 -8.86 14.77 -12.54
C VAL A 53 -10.13 14.09 -12.03
N LYS A 54 -11.24 14.82 -11.93
CA LYS A 54 -12.54 14.26 -11.53
C LYS A 54 -12.98 13.13 -12.46
N LEU A 55 -12.89 13.36 -13.77
CA LEU A 55 -13.18 12.34 -14.78
C LEU A 55 -12.32 11.08 -14.57
N SER A 56 -11.02 11.24 -14.33
CA SER A 56 -10.12 10.10 -14.14
C SER A 56 -10.51 9.26 -12.92
N VAL A 57 -10.85 9.88 -11.79
CA VAL A 57 -11.29 9.20 -10.57
C VAL A 57 -12.60 8.42 -10.80
N ASP A 58 -13.58 9.06 -11.45
CA ASP A 58 -14.86 8.41 -11.76
C ASP A 58 -14.67 7.21 -12.70
N ARG A 59 -13.73 7.30 -13.64
CA ARG A 59 -13.48 6.26 -14.64
C ARG A 59 -12.61 5.12 -14.13
N VAL A 60 -11.80 5.30 -13.09
CA VAL A 60 -11.08 4.20 -12.45
C VAL A 60 -12.04 3.18 -11.84
N ASN A 61 -13.23 3.62 -11.40
CA ASN A 61 -14.23 2.77 -10.75
C ASN A 61 -15.17 2.01 -11.71
N VAL A 62 -14.99 2.11 -13.03
CA VAL A 62 -15.80 1.34 -13.98
C VAL A 62 -15.53 -0.17 -13.87
N GLN A 63 -16.51 -0.97 -14.28
CA GLN A 63 -16.42 -2.43 -14.25
C GLN A 63 -15.48 -2.98 -15.33
N SER A 64 -15.39 -2.30 -16.47
CA SER A 64 -14.56 -2.72 -17.61
C SER A 64 -13.07 -2.56 -17.26
N PRO A 65 -12.30 -3.65 -17.13
CA PRO A 65 -10.95 -3.59 -16.58
C PRO A 65 -9.98 -2.83 -17.49
N HIS A 66 -10.08 -3.02 -18.80
CA HIS A 66 -9.22 -2.32 -19.74
C HIS A 66 -9.43 -0.80 -19.70
N ARG A 67 -10.68 -0.36 -19.51
CA ARG A 67 -11.01 1.07 -19.35
C ARG A 67 -10.53 1.62 -18.02
N ALA A 68 -10.78 0.90 -16.93
CA ALA A 68 -10.32 1.27 -15.60
C ALA A 68 -8.78 1.43 -15.55
N MET A 69 -8.05 0.50 -16.18
CA MET A 69 -6.58 0.57 -16.26
C MET A 69 -6.06 1.74 -17.09
N ALA A 70 -6.76 2.12 -18.16
CA ALA A 70 -6.41 3.33 -18.91
C ALA A 70 -6.70 4.59 -18.10
N ALA A 71 -7.86 4.67 -17.46
CA ALA A 71 -8.23 5.77 -16.56
C ALA A 71 -7.28 5.91 -15.38
N LEU A 72 -6.76 4.80 -14.84
CA LEU A 72 -5.72 4.78 -13.81
C LEU A 72 -4.45 5.51 -14.29
N GLY A 73 -4.01 5.26 -15.53
CA GLY A 73 -2.88 5.97 -16.11
C GLY A 73 -3.11 7.48 -16.15
N LEU A 74 -4.27 7.92 -16.64
CA LEU A 74 -4.63 9.34 -16.62
C LEU A 74 -4.69 9.91 -15.21
N MET A 75 -5.26 9.18 -14.23
CA MET A 75 -5.33 9.62 -12.84
C MET A 75 -3.94 9.82 -12.24
N LEU A 76 -3.01 8.91 -12.50
CA LEU A 76 -1.61 9.04 -12.09
C LEU A 76 -0.98 10.28 -12.73
N THR A 77 -1.14 10.47 -14.04
CA THR A 77 -0.60 11.64 -14.75
C THR A 77 -1.17 12.94 -14.18
N CYS A 78 -2.48 13.00 -13.91
CA CYS A 78 -3.14 14.11 -13.19
C CYS A 78 -2.47 14.41 -11.84
N MET A 79 -2.15 13.36 -11.07
CA MET A 79 -1.53 13.50 -9.76
C MET A 79 -0.08 14.01 -9.85
N TYR A 80 0.74 13.43 -10.72
CA TYR A 80 2.16 13.79 -10.84
C TYR A 80 2.34 15.18 -11.45
N THR A 81 1.59 15.55 -12.50
CA THR A 81 1.64 16.90 -13.06
C THR A 81 1.07 17.94 -12.09
N GLY A 82 0.07 17.60 -11.29
CA GLY A 82 -0.46 18.47 -10.24
C GLY A 82 0.55 18.73 -9.12
N LYS A 83 1.29 17.70 -8.70
CA LYS A 83 2.37 17.80 -7.71
C LYS A 83 3.50 18.70 -8.20
N GLU A 84 3.93 18.52 -9.45
CA GLU A 84 4.99 19.36 -10.04
C GLU A 84 4.62 20.83 -10.08
N LYS A 85 3.35 21.20 -10.34
CA LYS A 85 2.89 22.61 -10.34
C LYS A 85 2.89 23.28 -8.96
N ILE A 86 2.86 22.50 -7.89
CA ILE A 86 2.99 23.01 -6.51
C ILE A 86 4.48 23.27 -6.19
N SER A 87 5.41 22.68 -6.96
CA SER A 87 6.84 22.59 -6.60
C SER A 87 7.89 23.32 -7.48
N PRO A 88 7.61 24.38 -8.29
CA PRO A 88 8.73 25.16 -8.85
C PRO A 88 8.47 26.67 -8.99
N SER A 89 7.49 27.27 -8.30
CA SER A 89 7.21 28.72 -8.46
C SER A 89 6.63 29.48 -7.25
N ARG A 90 6.53 28.88 -6.05
CA ARG A 90 6.22 29.61 -4.80
C ARG A 90 7.45 29.83 -3.91
N ALA A 91 8.60 30.12 -4.53
CA ALA A 91 9.81 30.55 -3.81
C ALA A 91 9.83 32.06 -3.49
N THR A 92 8.70 32.75 -3.60
CA THR A 92 8.54 34.12 -3.12
C THR A 92 7.27 34.18 -2.27
N ASP A 93 7.49 34.34 -0.96
CA ASP A 93 6.53 34.63 0.10
C ASP A 93 5.73 33.46 0.69
N GLY A 94 6.19 32.99 1.86
CA GLY A 94 5.39 32.30 2.86
C GLY A 94 5.92 30.93 3.29
N ASN A 95 6.75 30.91 4.34
CA ASN A 95 7.05 29.81 5.28
C ASN A 95 7.21 28.37 4.72
N PRO A 96 8.39 27.72 4.83
CA PRO A 96 8.63 26.35 4.34
C PRO A 96 8.11 25.25 5.29
N ALA A 97 6.96 25.46 5.93
CA ALA A 97 6.44 24.57 6.96
C ALA A 97 5.05 24.01 6.60
N ALA A 98 5.03 22.70 6.37
CA ALA A 98 3.89 21.81 6.13
C ALA A 98 3.26 21.84 4.71
N PRO A 99 3.03 20.65 4.09
CA PRO A 99 2.17 20.55 2.91
C PRO A 99 0.77 21.08 3.26
N ASP A 100 0.14 21.79 2.32
CA ASP A 100 -1.22 22.31 2.47
C ASP A 100 -2.19 21.17 2.80
N SER A 101 -2.77 21.17 4.01
CA SER A 101 -3.59 20.07 4.55
C SER A 101 -4.74 19.68 3.61
N GLU A 102 -5.30 20.63 2.85
CA GLU A 102 -6.35 20.37 1.88
C GLU A 102 -5.84 19.52 0.70
N SER A 103 -4.62 19.79 0.23
CA SER A 103 -3.99 19.01 -0.84
C SER A 103 -3.70 17.56 -0.43
N VAL A 104 -3.34 17.33 0.83
CA VAL A 104 -3.10 15.99 1.40
C VAL A 104 -4.41 15.21 1.51
N ILE A 105 -5.50 15.86 1.96
CA ILE A 105 -6.83 15.24 2.05
C ILE A 105 -7.27 14.76 0.66
N VAL A 106 -7.21 15.64 -0.34
CA VAL A 106 -7.61 15.31 -1.73
C VAL A 106 -6.73 14.19 -2.31
N ALA A 107 -5.43 14.20 -2.01
CA ALA A 107 -4.53 13.12 -2.43
C ALA A 107 -4.92 11.79 -1.76
N MET A 108 -5.28 11.80 -0.48
CA MET A 108 -5.68 10.59 0.27
C MET A 108 -7.01 10.01 -0.22
N GLU A 109 -7.96 10.86 -0.62
CA GLU A 109 -9.20 10.42 -1.29
C GLU A 109 -8.87 9.63 -2.58
N ARG A 110 -7.92 10.13 -3.37
CA ARG A 110 -7.49 9.48 -4.63
C ARG A 110 -6.71 8.20 -4.37
N VAL A 111 -5.87 8.16 -3.34
CA VAL A 111 -5.23 6.90 -2.89
C VAL A 111 -6.27 5.87 -2.46
N SER A 112 -7.33 6.30 -1.78
CA SER A 112 -8.39 5.39 -1.35
C SER A 112 -9.06 4.67 -2.52
N VAL A 113 -9.14 5.31 -3.68
CA VAL A 113 -9.59 4.68 -4.93
C VAL A 113 -8.66 3.53 -5.36
N LEU A 114 -7.35 3.67 -5.20
CA LEU A 114 -6.39 2.60 -5.52
C LEU A 114 -6.60 1.37 -4.62
N PHE A 115 -6.76 1.58 -3.32
CA PHE A 115 -7.09 0.48 -2.39
C PHE A 115 -8.43 -0.18 -2.72
N ASP A 116 -9.44 0.62 -3.06
CA ASP A 116 -10.74 0.13 -3.51
C ASP A 116 -10.63 -0.70 -4.80
N ARG A 117 -9.76 -0.32 -5.73
CA ARG A 117 -9.49 -1.11 -6.94
C ARG A 117 -8.77 -2.41 -6.66
N ILE A 118 -7.87 -2.45 -5.67
CA ILE A 118 -7.32 -3.73 -5.21
C ILE A 118 -8.45 -4.59 -4.66
N ARG A 119 -9.34 -4.04 -3.83
CA ARG A 119 -10.43 -4.81 -3.21
C ARG A 119 -11.49 -5.30 -4.21
N LYS A 120 -11.89 -4.47 -5.18
CA LYS A 120 -13.05 -4.73 -6.04
C LYS A 120 -12.67 -5.20 -7.46
N GLY A 121 -11.43 -4.95 -7.89
CA GLY A 121 -10.98 -5.26 -9.24
C GLY A 121 -10.67 -6.74 -9.48
N PHE A 122 -10.50 -7.10 -10.75
CA PHE A 122 -10.04 -8.43 -11.12
C PHE A 122 -8.59 -8.68 -10.63
N PRO A 123 -8.15 -9.94 -10.45
CA PRO A 123 -6.84 -10.25 -9.89
C PRO A 123 -5.66 -9.61 -10.63
N PHE A 124 -5.76 -9.45 -11.96
CA PHE A 124 -4.71 -8.80 -12.75
C PHE A 124 -4.67 -7.28 -12.54
N GLU A 125 -5.83 -6.63 -12.38
CA GLU A 125 -5.92 -5.20 -12.08
C GLU A 125 -5.34 -4.92 -10.69
N ALA A 126 -5.81 -5.66 -9.70
CA ALA A 126 -5.34 -5.56 -8.31
C ALA A 126 -3.82 -5.76 -8.24
N ARG A 127 -3.27 -6.70 -9.02
CA ARG A 127 -1.82 -6.91 -9.13
C ARG A 127 -1.09 -5.70 -9.69
N VAL A 128 -1.61 -5.05 -10.74
CA VAL A 128 -0.98 -3.84 -11.29
C VAL A 128 -1.03 -2.70 -10.29
N VAL A 129 -2.20 -2.46 -9.69
CA VAL A 129 -2.38 -1.40 -8.69
C VAL A 129 -1.46 -1.61 -7.48
N ALA A 130 -1.40 -2.83 -6.94
CA ALA A 130 -0.51 -3.14 -5.82
C ALA A 130 1.00 -3.00 -6.15
N ARG A 131 1.40 -3.11 -7.42
CA ARG A 131 2.79 -2.90 -7.82
C ARG A 131 3.21 -1.43 -7.82
N ILE A 132 2.30 -0.54 -8.22
CA ILE A 132 2.55 0.91 -8.32
C ILE A 132 2.30 1.62 -6.98
N LEU A 133 1.41 1.08 -6.15
CA LEU A 133 0.94 1.74 -4.92
C LEU A 133 2.08 2.13 -3.97
N PRO A 134 3.11 1.30 -3.69
CA PRO A 134 4.17 1.68 -2.75
C PRO A 134 4.95 2.92 -3.16
N GLN A 135 5.34 3.01 -4.44
CA GLN A 135 6.03 4.20 -4.98
C GLN A 135 5.13 5.42 -4.88
N PHE A 136 3.85 5.25 -5.24
CA PHE A 136 2.89 6.34 -5.16
C PHE A 136 2.66 6.85 -3.73
N LEU A 137 2.65 5.96 -2.74
CA LEU A 137 2.52 6.34 -1.34
C LEU A 137 3.75 7.12 -0.85
N ASP A 138 4.96 6.64 -1.18
CA ASP A 138 6.23 7.29 -0.84
C ASP A 138 6.36 8.69 -1.48
N ASP A 139 5.92 8.83 -2.73
CA ASP A 139 6.00 10.09 -3.43
C ASP A 139 5.06 11.16 -2.82
N PHE A 140 3.86 10.79 -2.38
CA PHE A 140 2.82 11.79 -2.08
C PHE A 140 2.55 12.03 -0.59
N PHE A 141 2.98 11.13 0.30
CA PHE A 141 2.58 11.18 1.70
C PHE A 141 3.76 10.92 2.63
N PRO A 142 3.78 11.55 3.81
CA PRO A 142 4.67 11.10 4.87
C PRO A 142 4.27 9.68 5.31
N PRO A 143 5.24 8.84 5.73
CA PRO A 143 4.98 7.46 6.14
C PRO A 143 3.89 7.30 7.20
N GLN A 144 3.82 8.23 8.16
CA GLN A 144 2.87 8.17 9.27
C GLN A 144 1.41 8.16 8.81
N ASP A 145 1.10 8.85 7.71
CA ASP A 145 -0.26 8.96 7.17
C ASP A 145 -0.69 7.70 6.40
N VAL A 146 0.27 6.92 5.91
CA VAL A 146 -0.02 5.75 5.06
C VAL A 146 0.01 4.43 5.82
N MET A 147 0.81 4.32 6.88
CA MET A 147 1.07 3.05 7.58
C MET A 147 -0.21 2.42 8.13
N ASN A 148 -1.03 3.20 8.85
CA ASN A 148 -2.33 2.75 9.35
C ASN A 148 -3.22 2.18 8.24
N LYS A 149 -3.26 2.85 7.08
CA LYS A 149 -4.10 2.45 5.95
C LYS A 149 -3.57 1.18 5.31
N VAL A 150 -2.27 1.10 5.02
CA VAL A 150 -1.62 -0.07 4.40
C VAL A 150 -1.76 -1.31 5.29
N ILE A 151 -1.49 -1.18 6.59
CA ILE A 151 -1.60 -2.27 7.57
C ILE A 151 -3.07 -2.69 7.74
N GLY A 152 -3.99 -1.73 7.88
CA GLY A 152 -5.43 -2.00 7.98
C GLY A 152 -5.98 -2.74 6.76
N GLU A 153 -5.54 -2.37 5.56
CA GLU A 153 -5.92 -3.03 4.30
C GLU A 153 -5.36 -4.44 4.16
N PHE A 154 -4.17 -4.70 4.72
CA PHE A 154 -3.59 -6.04 4.78
C PHE A 154 -4.29 -6.96 5.80
N LEU A 155 -4.72 -6.38 6.91
CA LEU A 155 -5.43 -7.09 7.99
C LEU A 155 -6.93 -7.30 7.71
N SER A 156 -7.51 -6.49 6.83
CA SER A 156 -8.94 -6.51 6.56
C SER A 156 -9.44 -7.88 6.09
N ASN A 157 -10.51 -8.37 6.72
CA ASN A 157 -11.20 -9.59 6.29
C ASN A 157 -11.94 -9.41 4.94
N GLN A 158 -12.16 -8.15 4.52
CA GLN A 158 -12.77 -7.82 3.24
C GLN A 158 -11.76 -7.77 2.09
N GLN A 159 -10.47 -7.97 2.36
CA GLN A 159 -9.42 -7.93 1.35
C GLN A 159 -9.33 -9.29 0.62
N PRO A 160 -9.73 -9.39 -0.67
CA PRO A 160 -9.65 -10.65 -1.41
C PRO A 160 -8.22 -11.01 -1.85
N TYR A 161 -7.30 -10.04 -1.87
CA TYR A 161 -5.92 -10.25 -2.32
C TYR A 161 -4.87 -9.87 -1.26
N PRO A 162 -4.89 -10.48 -0.06
CA PRO A 162 -3.93 -10.16 1.00
C PRO A 162 -2.48 -10.46 0.56
N GLN A 163 -2.26 -11.38 -0.39
CA GLN A 163 -0.96 -11.64 -1.00
C GLN A 163 -0.37 -10.42 -1.72
N PHE A 164 -1.20 -9.58 -2.34
CA PHE A 164 -0.73 -8.36 -2.98
C PHE A 164 -0.46 -7.28 -1.93
N MET A 165 -1.31 -7.19 -0.92
CA MET A 165 -1.09 -6.28 0.21
C MET A 165 0.18 -6.62 1.00
N ALA A 166 0.54 -7.90 1.15
CA ALA A 166 1.82 -8.29 1.74
C ALA A 166 3.01 -7.71 0.96
N THR A 167 2.95 -7.67 -0.37
CA THR A 167 4.01 -7.05 -1.19
C THR A 167 4.02 -5.52 -1.09
N VAL A 168 2.86 -4.90 -0.87
CA VAL A 168 2.75 -3.46 -0.63
C VAL A 168 3.40 -3.10 0.71
N VAL A 169 3.04 -3.80 1.79
CA VAL A 169 3.63 -3.63 3.12
C VAL A 169 5.14 -3.81 3.06
N TYR A 170 5.61 -4.89 2.42
CA TYR A 170 7.04 -5.14 2.22
C TYR A 170 7.75 -3.94 1.59
N LYS A 171 7.27 -3.47 0.44
CA LYS A 171 7.92 -2.36 -0.26
C LYS A 171 7.91 -1.08 0.56
N VAL A 172 6.80 -0.75 1.23
CA VAL A 172 6.72 0.42 2.12
C VAL A 172 7.76 0.33 3.24
N PHE A 173 7.87 -0.83 3.91
CA PHE A 173 8.81 -1.00 5.02
C PHE A 173 10.26 -0.95 4.55
N GLN A 174 10.57 -1.56 3.40
CA GLN A 174 11.91 -1.50 2.83
C GLN A 174 12.31 -0.08 2.42
N THR A 175 11.38 0.73 1.90
CA THR A 175 11.62 2.15 1.66
C THR A 175 11.92 2.90 2.97
N LEU A 176 11.21 2.59 4.06
CA LEU A 176 11.48 3.19 5.38
C LEU A 176 12.86 2.81 5.92
N HIS A 177 13.27 1.55 5.79
CA HIS A 177 14.63 1.15 6.16
C HIS A 177 15.68 1.88 5.33
N SER A 178 15.46 2.02 4.01
CA SER A 178 16.40 2.72 3.11
C SER A 178 16.54 4.22 3.43
N THR A 179 15.51 4.82 4.03
CA THR A 179 15.51 6.23 4.46
C THR A 179 15.91 6.43 5.93
N GLY A 180 16.36 5.37 6.61
CA GLY A 180 16.83 5.44 8.00
C GLY A 180 15.71 5.44 9.05
N GLN A 181 14.47 5.15 8.67
CA GLN A 181 13.29 5.14 9.55
C GLN A 181 12.99 3.75 10.15
N SER A 182 14.02 2.96 10.45
CA SER A 182 13.87 1.59 10.96
C SER A 182 13.15 1.52 12.31
N SER A 183 13.35 2.50 13.20
CA SER A 183 12.63 2.57 14.48
C SER A 183 11.12 2.71 14.28
N MET A 184 10.71 3.54 13.32
CA MET A 184 9.30 3.71 12.97
C MET A 184 8.67 2.39 12.51
N VAL A 185 9.38 1.60 11.70
CA VAL A 185 8.91 0.27 11.28
C VAL A 185 8.67 -0.63 12.49
N ARG A 186 9.64 -0.71 13.41
CA ARG A 186 9.53 -1.50 14.65
C ARG A 186 8.32 -1.07 15.48
N ASP A 187 8.13 0.23 15.68
CA ASP A 187 7.05 0.76 16.52
C ASP A 187 5.67 0.41 15.91
N TRP A 188 5.51 0.54 14.59
CA TRP A 188 4.32 0.10 13.87
C TRP A 188 4.09 -1.41 13.94
N VAL A 189 5.17 -2.19 13.92
CA VAL A 189 5.05 -3.65 14.09
C VAL A 189 4.46 -3.95 15.46
N MET A 190 5.06 -3.40 16.52
CA MET A 190 4.63 -3.59 17.90
C MET A 190 3.17 -3.17 18.13
N LEU A 191 2.76 -2.01 17.60
CA LEU A 191 1.39 -1.51 17.68
C LEU A 191 0.36 -2.42 16.99
N SER A 192 0.77 -3.18 15.98
CA SER A 192 -0.13 -3.98 15.16
C SER A 192 -0.27 -5.43 15.62
N LEU A 193 0.64 -5.94 16.46
CA LEU A 193 0.71 -7.37 16.82
C LEU A 193 -0.62 -7.92 17.35
N SER A 194 -1.29 -7.19 18.23
CA SER A 194 -2.58 -7.59 18.80
C SER A 194 -3.68 -7.73 17.74
N ASN A 195 -3.69 -6.86 16.73
CA ASN A 195 -4.64 -6.92 15.63
C ASN A 195 -4.39 -8.16 14.75
N PHE A 196 -3.12 -8.53 14.56
CA PHE A 196 -2.76 -9.74 13.82
C PHE A 196 -3.16 -11.01 14.57
N THR A 197 -2.88 -11.11 15.88
CA THR A 197 -3.14 -12.34 16.64
C THR A 197 -4.64 -12.64 16.79
N GLN A 198 -5.49 -11.61 16.73
CA GLN A 198 -6.94 -11.72 16.78
C GLN A 198 -7.58 -12.17 15.45
N ARG A 199 -6.81 -12.25 14.35
CA ARG A 199 -7.32 -12.68 13.05
C ARG A 199 -7.70 -14.16 13.06
N THR A 200 -8.82 -14.49 12.40
CA THR A 200 -9.27 -15.88 12.20
C THR A 200 -9.32 -16.22 10.71
N PRO A 201 -8.97 -17.45 10.30
CA PRO A 201 -8.42 -18.55 11.10
C PRO A 201 -6.96 -18.31 11.54
N VAL A 202 -6.48 -19.04 12.55
CA VAL A 202 -5.11 -18.93 13.10
C VAL A 202 -4.04 -19.13 12.02
N ALA A 203 -4.27 -20.00 11.04
CA ALA A 203 -3.37 -20.18 9.91
C ALA A 203 -3.16 -18.88 9.12
N MET A 204 -4.22 -18.09 8.91
CA MET A 204 -4.12 -16.78 8.25
C MET A 204 -3.47 -15.73 9.14
N ALA A 205 -3.71 -15.76 10.46
CA ALA A 205 -3.02 -14.88 11.40
C ALA A 205 -1.49 -15.11 11.38
N MET A 206 -1.08 -16.37 11.49
CA MET A 206 0.33 -16.79 11.42
C MET A 206 0.97 -16.43 10.09
N TRP A 207 0.30 -16.71 8.97
CA TRP A 207 0.79 -16.33 7.64
C TRP A 207 0.96 -14.80 7.51
N SER A 208 -0.01 -14.03 8.01
CA SER A 208 0.03 -12.57 7.97
C SER A 208 1.17 -12.01 8.81
N LEU A 209 1.34 -12.51 10.04
CA LEU A 209 2.47 -12.18 10.92
C LEU A 209 3.81 -12.54 10.29
N SER A 210 3.92 -13.70 9.65
CA SER A 210 5.14 -14.13 8.99
C SER A 210 5.52 -13.17 7.85
N CYS A 211 4.54 -12.79 7.02
CA CYS A 211 4.76 -11.76 5.99
C CYS A 211 5.15 -10.41 6.60
N PHE A 212 4.56 -10.05 7.73
CA PHE A 212 4.79 -8.78 8.40
C PHE A 212 6.18 -8.68 9.02
N PHE A 213 6.64 -9.72 9.72
CA PHE A 213 8.00 -9.77 10.26
C PHE A 213 9.07 -9.80 9.16
N VAL A 214 8.83 -10.55 8.08
CA VAL A 214 9.74 -10.55 6.92
C VAL A 214 9.77 -9.18 6.25
N SER A 215 8.63 -8.48 6.20
CA SER A 215 8.55 -7.11 5.68
C SER A 215 9.35 -6.12 6.51
N ALA A 216 9.33 -6.28 7.82
CA ALA A 216 10.06 -5.44 8.76
C ALA A 216 11.52 -5.84 8.94
N SER A 217 11.97 -6.99 8.41
CA SER A 217 13.35 -7.42 8.60
C SER A 217 14.33 -6.51 7.88
N THR A 218 15.42 -6.16 8.58
CA THR A 218 16.59 -5.48 8.02
C THR A 218 17.56 -6.48 7.37
N SER A 219 17.35 -7.79 7.56
CA SER A 219 18.16 -8.85 6.96
C SER A 219 17.67 -9.20 5.57
N GLN A 220 18.50 -8.96 4.56
CA GLN A 220 18.18 -9.26 3.15
C GLN A 220 17.80 -10.73 2.93
N TRP A 221 18.42 -11.65 3.65
CA TRP A 221 18.15 -13.09 3.54
C TRP A 221 16.77 -13.46 4.05
N ILE A 222 16.35 -12.85 5.16
CA ILE A 222 15.01 -13.04 5.71
C ILE A 222 14.00 -12.40 4.76
N SER A 223 14.22 -11.16 4.35
CA SER A 223 13.36 -10.47 3.37
C SER A 223 13.17 -11.25 2.06
N ALA A 224 14.20 -11.96 1.59
CA ALA A 224 14.16 -12.74 0.35
C ALA A 224 13.18 -13.93 0.40
N ILE A 225 12.76 -14.41 1.57
CA ILE A 225 11.83 -15.54 1.69
C ILE A 225 10.37 -15.13 1.52
N LEU A 226 10.07 -13.82 1.42
CA LEU A 226 8.69 -13.33 1.32
C LEU A 226 7.86 -14.01 0.20
N PRO A 227 8.36 -14.19 -1.03
CA PRO A 227 7.59 -14.87 -2.09
C PRO A 227 7.22 -16.31 -1.72
N HIS A 228 8.09 -17.01 -0.98
CA HIS A 228 7.82 -18.35 -0.49
C HIS A 228 6.68 -18.36 0.52
N ILE A 229 6.70 -17.45 1.50
CA ILE A 229 5.61 -17.32 2.50
C ILE A 229 4.29 -16.97 1.80
N ILE A 230 4.31 -16.02 0.86
CA ILE A 230 3.12 -15.63 0.09
C ILE A 230 2.52 -16.84 -0.65
N SER A 231 3.34 -17.73 -1.22
CA SER A 231 2.86 -18.93 -1.93
C SER A 231 2.14 -19.95 -1.03
N ARG A 232 2.31 -19.84 0.29
CA ARG A 232 1.77 -20.75 1.30
C ARG A 232 0.62 -20.12 2.10
N MET A 233 -0.11 -19.18 1.49
CA MET A 233 -1.26 -18.51 2.10
C MET A 233 -2.28 -19.50 2.66
N GLY A 234 -2.62 -19.34 3.94
CA GLY A 234 -3.58 -20.17 4.67
C GLY A 234 -3.08 -21.56 5.08
N LYS A 235 -1.84 -21.94 4.77
CA LYS A 235 -1.24 -23.20 5.22
C LYS A 235 -0.74 -23.08 6.66
N SER A 236 -0.79 -24.20 7.39
CA SER A 236 -0.34 -24.29 8.79
C SER A 236 0.36 -25.62 9.06
N GLU A 237 1.25 -26.02 8.15
CA GLU A 237 2.10 -27.20 8.34
C GLU A 237 3.27 -26.85 9.28
N GLN A 238 3.99 -27.87 9.77
CA GLN A 238 5.12 -27.65 10.68
C GLN A 238 6.18 -26.71 10.09
N VAL A 239 6.40 -26.77 8.78
CA VAL A 239 7.33 -25.86 8.08
C VAL A 239 6.88 -24.40 8.20
N ASP A 240 5.58 -24.14 8.10
CA ASP A 240 5.02 -22.79 8.24
C ASP A 240 5.19 -22.26 9.67
N VAL A 241 4.95 -23.11 10.67
CA VAL A 241 5.17 -22.79 12.09
C VAL A 241 6.64 -22.50 12.36
N ASN A 242 7.56 -23.29 11.79
CA ASN A 242 8.99 -23.08 11.94
C ASN A 242 9.44 -21.77 11.29
N ILE A 243 8.95 -21.45 10.08
CA ILE A 243 9.24 -20.17 9.41
C ILE A 243 8.72 -19.01 10.24
N PHE A 244 7.47 -19.08 10.71
CA PHE A 244 6.87 -18.07 11.58
C PHE A 244 7.75 -17.82 12.82
N CYS A 245 8.15 -18.88 13.52
CA CYS A 245 9.00 -18.74 14.70
C CYS A 245 10.36 -18.15 14.36
N LEU A 246 10.99 -18.58 13.26
CA LEU A 246 12.28 -18.08 12.82
C LEU A 246 12.25 -16.57 12.55
N VAL A 247 11.26 -16.09 11.80
CA VAL A 247 11.18 -14.65 11.44
C VAL A 247 10.78 -13.78 12.63
N ALA A 248 9.94 -14.31 13.53
CA ALA A 248 9.59 -13.62 14.77
C ALA A 248 10.79 -13.52 15.73
N ILE A 249 11.60 -14.58 15.84
CA ILE A 249 12.83 -14.58 16.65
C ILE A 249 13.87 -13.63 16.05
N ASP A 250 14.01 -13.59 14.73
CA ASP A 250 14.90 -12.63 14.05
C ASP A 250 14.53 -11.19 14.40
N PHE A 251 13.25 -10.84 14.27
CA PHE A 251 12.73 -9.54 14.67
C PHE A 251 13.00 -9.26 16.17
N TYR A 252 12.68 -10.22 17.03
CA TYR A 252 12.87 -10.10 18.48
C TYR A 252 14.34 -9.84 18.88
N ARG A 253 15.30 -10.51 18.23
CA ARG A 253 16.72 -10.40 18.55
C ARG A 253 17.37 -9.14 17.99
N HIS A 254 17.05 -8.79 16.76
CA HIS A 254 17.81 -7.79 16.00
C HIS A 254 17.11 -6.43 15.89
N GLN A 255 15.83 -6.33 16.27
CA GLN A 255 15.08 -5.07 16.19
C GLN A 255 14.51 -4.60 17.52
N ILE A 256 14.32 -5.51 18.49
CA ILE A 256 13.87 -5.13 19.82
C ILE A 256 15.07 -5.13 20.77
N ASP A 257 15.62 -3.93 21.02
CA ASP A 257 16.75 -3.74 21.92
C ASP A 257 16.31 -3.62 23.39
N GLU A 258 15.20 -2.93 23.63
CA GLU A 258 14.71 -2.64 24.97
C GLU A 258 14.02 -3.85 25.60
N GLU A 259 14.43 -4.17 26.84
CA GLU A 259 13.88 -5.31 27.58
C GLU A 259 12.38 -5.13 27.92
N LEU A 260 11.92 -3.89 28.07
CA LEU A 260 10.49 -3.60 28.27
C LEU A 260 9.68 -3.93 27.01
N ASP A 261 10.16 -3.52 25.83
CA ASP A 261 9.51 -3.84 24.56
C ASP A 261 9.54 -5.34 24.26
N ARG A 262 10.60 -6.04 24.67
CA ARG A 262 10.68 -7.51 24.58
C ARG A 262 9.61 -8.20 25.41
N ARG A 263 9.33 -7.71 26.62
CA ARG A 263 8.23 -8.22 27.46
C ARG A 263 6.88 -7.87 26.86
N ALA A 264 6.73 -6.66 26.32
CA ALA A 264 5.50 -6.25 25.62
C ALA A 264 5.24 -7.13 24.38
N PHE A 265 6.28 -7.49 23.63
CA PHE A 265 6.19 -8.42 22.51
C PHE A 265 5.69 -9.79 22.96
N GLN A 266 6.29 -10.36 24.01
CA GLN A 266 5.91 -11.68 24.53
C GLN A 266 4.47 -11.68 25.06
N SER A 267 4.07 -10.65 25.82
CA SER A 267 2.75 -10.61 26.44
C SER A 267 1.60 -10.63 25.42
N VAL A 268 1.79 -10.04 24.23
CA VAL A 268 0.79 -10.10 23.14
C VAL A 268 0.53 -11.54 22.70
N PHE A 269 1.56 -12.38 22.64
CA PHE A 269 1.41 -13.79 22.27
C PHE A 269 0.91 -14.64 23.43
N GLU A 270 1.28 -14.34 24.67
CA GLU A 270 0.80 -15.06 25.87
C GLU A 270 -0.72 -15.00 26.00
N VAL A 271 -1.33 -13.86 25.68
CA VAL A 271 -2.79 -13.66 25.74
C VAL A 271 -3.56 -14.59 24.80
N VAL A 272 -2.98 -14.94 23.65
CA VAL A 272 -3.64 -15.76 22.62
C VAL A 272 -3.11 -17.19 22.52
N ALA A 273 -2.05 -17.51 23.26
CA ALA A 273 -1.40 -18.81 23.19
C ALA A 273 -2.23 -19.88 23.91
N SER A 274 -2.46 -21.00 23.21
CA SER A 274 -2.98 -22.23 23.78
C SER A 274 -1.98 -23.38 23.57
N PRO A 275 -1.99 -24.43 24.42
CA PRO A 275 -1.11 -25.58 24.25
C PRO A 275 -1.24 -26.18 22.84
N GLY A 276 -0.09 -26.35 22.15
CA GLY A 276 -0.05 -26.84 20.77
C GLY A 276 -0.32 -25.79 19.69
N SER A 277 -0.62 -24.53 20.04
CA SER A 277 -0.74 -23.43 19.07
C SER A 277 0.63 -22.97 18.54
N PRO A 278 0.69 -22.36 17.34
CA PRO A 278 1.91 -21.75 16.82
C PRO A 278 2.50 -20.68 17.76
N TYR A 279 1.65 -19.93 18.46
CA TYR A 279 2.07 -18.90 19.42
C TYR A 279 2.74 -19.49 20.66
N HIS A 280 2.25 -20.64 21.15
CA HIS A 280 2.90 -21.36 22.26
C HIS A 280 4.29 -21.89 21.86
N HIS A 281 4.44 -22.34 20.60
CA HIS A 281 5.75 -22.75 20.08
C HIS A 281 6.73 -21.57 20.03
N LEU A 282 6.28 -20.41 19.52
CA LEU A 282 7.07 -19.18 19.52
C LEU A 282 7.55 -18.79 20.93
N LEU A 283 6.64 -18.77 21.91
CA LEU A 283 6.99 -18.42 23.30
C LEU A 283 8.05 -19.38 23.87
N THR A 284 7.94 -20.68 23.58
CA THR A 284 8.95 -21.67 23.97
C THR A 284 10.31 -21.37 23.33
N CYS A 285 10.32 -21.01 22.04
CA CYS A 285 11.56 -20.61 21.36
C CYS A 285 12.17 -19.34 21.98
N LEU A 286 11.36 -18.34 22.32
CA LEU A 286 11.84 -17.09 22.94
C LEU A 286 12.45 -17.35 24.32
N GLN A 287 11.86 -18.23 25.14
CA GLN A 287 12.45 -18.62 26.43
C GLN A 287 13.85 -19.25 26.26
N ASN A 288 14.04 -20.06 25.21
CA ASN A 288 15.34 -20.67 24.93
C ASN A 288 16.38 -19.63 24.47
N VAL A 289 15.97 -18.55 23.78
CA VAL A 289 16.87 -17.46 23.42
C VAL A 289 17.51 -16.84 24.65
N HIS A 290 16.73 -16.53 25.68
CA HIS A 290 17.24 -15.91 26.92
C HIS A 290 18.21 -16.82 27.67
N LYS A 291 18.00 -18.13 27.62
CA LYS A 291 18.91 -19.10 28.24
C LYS A 291 20.27 -19.15 27.55
N VAL A 292 20.31 -18.97 26.22
CA VAL A 292 21.56 -18.98 25.45
C VAL A 292 22.34 -17.68 25.60
N THR A 293 21.68 -16.52 25.74
CA THR A 293 22.36 -15.23 25.98
C THR A 293 22.79 -15.00 27.43
N ALA A 294 22.28 -15.79 28.38
CA ALA A 294 22.69 -15.73 29.80
C ALA A 294 23.89 -16.64 30.14
N CYS A 295 24.38 -17.42 29.17
CA CYS A 295 25.63 -18.18 29.24
C CYS A 295 26.74 -17.45 28.51
#